data_AF-A0A8T1JV26-F1
#
_entry.id   AF-A0A8T1JV26-F1
#
_cell.length_a   1.000
_cell.length_b   1.000
_cell.length_c   1.000
_cell.angle_alpha   90.00
_cell.angle_beta   90.00
_cell.angle_gamma   90.00
#
_symmetry.space_group_name_H-M   'P 1'
#
loop_
_entity.id
_entity.type
_entity.pdbx_description
1 polymer ?
#
loop_
_entity_poly.entity_id
_entity_poly.type
_entity_poly.pdbx_seq_one_letter_code
_entity_poly.pdbx_strand_id
1 'polypeptide(L)'
;MVALYRFGCDGNGASIGKLARHFRCAEGTVELFTDRWIIALVALVDQVVTWPDADECAEISARIEDVSGFRQCIGLVDGTLFPFTEKPERDGADYSSQKACYWLAGLVVCDDHESIRYLYTGWAGCAHDARLMANCELQLCQVEMFHGDQYLLVDSGFAPDRNCSCI
;
A
#
# COMPACT_ATOMS: atom_id res chain seq x y z
N MET A 1 -11.78 -15.36 -14.59
CA MET A 1 -10.41 -15.55 -14.06
C MET A 1 -9.31 -14.92 -14.92
N VAL A 2 -9.62 -14.23 -16.03
CA VAL A 2 -8.60 -13.63 -16.92
C VAL A 2 -7.84 -12.48 -16.24
N ALA A 3 -8.55 -11.54 -15.61
CA ALA A 3 -7.94 -10.38 -14.95
C ALA A 3 -7.03 -10.78 -13.77
N LEU A 4 -7.51 -11.65 -12.87
CA LEU A 4 -6.69 -12.19 -11.77
C LEU A 4 -5.42 -12.88 -12.27
N TYR A 5 -5.53 -13.72 -13.31
CA TYR A 5 -4.36 -14.37 -13.89
C TYR A 5 -3.39 -13.35 -14.50
N ARG A 6 -3.91 -12.30 -15.16
CA ARG A 6 -3.10 -11.21 -15.69
C ARG A 6 -2.34 -10.46 -14.58
N PHE A 7 -2.98 -10.14 -13.47
CA PHE A 7 -2.35 -9.45 -12.34
C PHE A 7 -1.31 -10.30 -11.61
N GLY A 8 -1.44 -11.63 -11.65
CA GLY A 8 -0.42 -12.55 -11.11
C GLY A 8 0.77 -12.81 -12.05
N CYS A 9 0.80 -12.20 -13.24
CA CYS A 9 1.88 -12.34 -14.20
C CYS A 9 2.67 -11.03 -14.35
N ASP A 10 3.96 -11.14 -14.68
CA ASP A 10 4.80 -9.99 -15.03
C ASP A 10 5.42 -10.15 -16.43
N GLY A 11 5.85 -9.04 -17.02
CA GLY A 11 6.47 -8.94 -18.33
C GLY A 11 5.66 -9.64 -19.42
N ASN A 12 6.32 -10.51 -20.19
CA ASN A 12 5.69 -11.26 -21.29
C ASN A 12 4.56 -12.18 -20.82
N GLY A 13 4.49 -12.52 -19.53
CA GLY A 13 3.40 -13.30 -18.93
C GLY A 13 2.07 -12.56 -18.93
N ALA A 14 2.09 -11.24 -18.75
CA ALA A 14 0.91 -10.37 -18.70
C ALA A 14 0.46 -9.88 -20.08
N SER A 15 1.13 -10.30 -21.17
CA SER A 15 0.82 -9.84 -22.53
C SER A 15 -0.57 -10.28 -22.99
N ILE A 16 -1.34 -9.32 -23.55
CA ILE A 16 -2.73 -9.52 -23.97
C ILE A 16 -2.85 -10.68 -24.95
N GLY A 17 -2.02 -10.73 -26.00
CA GLY A 17 -2.07 -11.81 -26.99
C GLY A 17 -1.75 -13.19 -26.42
N LYS A 18 -0.88 -13.29 -25.40
CA LYS A 18 -0.60 -14.57 -24.73
C LYS A 18 -1.79 -15.01 -23.89
N LEU A 19 -2.39 -14.09 -23.15
CA LEU A 19 -3.59 -14.35 -22.33
C LEU A 19 -4.79 -14.72 -23.19
N ALA A 20 -5.01 -14.02 -24.30
CA ALA A 20 -6.07 -14.30 -25.27
C ALA A 20 -5.96 -15.73 -25.83
N ARG A 21 -4.74 -16.15 -26.20
CA ARG A 21 -4.47 -17.53 -26.64
C ARG A 21 -4.67 -18.55 -25.51
N HIS A 22 -4.20 -18.24 -24.31
CA HIS A 22 -4.31 -19.14 -23.14
C HIS A 22 -5.78 -19.38 -22.76
N PHE A 23 -6.58 -18.32 -22.68
CA PHE A 23 -7.99 -18.38 -22.31
C PHE A 23 -8.95 -18.60 -23.50
N ARG A 24 -8.40 -18.68 -24.73
CA ARG A 24 -9.15 -18.85 -25.98
C ARG A 24 -10.24 -17.79 -26.18
N CYS A 25 -9.90 -16.53 -25.93
CA CYS A 25 -10.78 -15.37 -26.11
C CYS A 25 -10.14 -14.32 -27.02
N ALA A 26 -10.91 -13.32 -27.43
CA ALA A 26 -10.37 -12.19 -28.20
C ALA A 26 -9.51 -11.29 -27.31
N GLU A 27 -8.50 -10.65 -27.89
CA GLU A 27 -7.59 -9.74 -27.18
C GLU A 27 -8.37 -8.61 -26.47
N GLY A 28 -9.32 -7.98 -27.16
CA GLY A 28 -10.18 -6.95 -26.55
C GLY A 28 -11.06 -7.48 -25.39
N THR A 29 -11.33 -8.78 -25.32
CA THR A 29 -12.02 -9.38 -24.14
C THR A 29 -11.11 -9.40 -22.92
N VAL A 30 -9.81 -9.62 -23.09
CA VAL A 30 -8.83 -9.58 -22.00
C VAL A 30 -8.74 -8.16 -21.43
N GLU A 31 -8.68 -7.15 -22.31
CA GLU A 31 -8.68 -5.74 -21.91
C GLU A 31 -9.96 -5.39 -21.16
N LEU A 32 -11.14 -5.65 -21.76
CA LEU A 32 -12.44 -5.38 -21.12
C LEU A 32 -12.58 -6.03 -19.74
N PHE A 33 -12.11 -7.27 -19.58
CA PHE A 33 -12.14 -7.92 -18.27
C PHE A 33 -11.16 -7.28 -17.29
N THR A 34 -9.98 -6.87 -17.75
CA THR A 34 -9.00 -6.20 -16.89
C THR A 34 -9.55 -4.87 -16.39
N ASP A 35 -10.08 -4.03 -17.29
CA ASP A 35 -10.59 -2.71 -16.96
C ASP A 35 -11.77 -2.78 -15.98
N ARG A 36 -12.73 -3.69 -16.24
CA ARG A 36 -13.86 -3.91 -15.33
C ARG A 36 -13.41 -4.33 -13.93
N TRP A 37 -12.37 -5.15 -13.84
CA TRP A 37 -11.81 -5.56 -12.56
C TRP A 37 -11.10 -4.40 -11.84
N ILE A 38 -10.33 -3.58 -12.56
CA ILE A 38 -9.69 -2.39 -11.98
C ILE A 38 -10.77 -1.44 -11.44
N ILE A 39 -11.80 -1.15 -12.23
CA ILE A 39 -12.93 -0.29 -11.81
C ILE A 39 -13.60 -0.86 -10.55
N ALA A 40 -13.85 -2.17 -10.51
CA ALA A 40 -14.46 -2.81 -9.35
C ALA A 40 -13.55 -2.75 -8.10
N LEU A 41 -12.25 -2.98 -8.24
CA LEU A 41 -11.29 -2.88 -7.14
C LEU A 41 -11.19 -1.46 -6.60
N VAL A 42 -11.10 -0.46 -7.49
CA VAL A 42 -11.07 0.96 -7.10
C VAL A 42 -12.37 1.36 -6.40
N ALA A 43 -13.52 0.84 -6.82
CA ALA A 43 -14.80 1.11 -6.14
C ALA A 43 -14.92 0.44 -4.75
N LEU A 44 -14.10 -0.58 -4.47
CA LEU A 44 -14.09 -1.31 -3.20
C LEU A 44 -13.02 -0.81 -2.23
N VAL A 45 -11.96 -0.13 -2.71
CA VAL A 45 -10.81 0.21 -1.88
C VAL A 45 -11.21 1.04 -0.66
N ASP A 46 -12.07 2.05 -0.83
CA ASP A 46 -12.54 2.92 0.26
C ASP A 46 -13.43 2.20 1.29
N GLN A 47 -13.90 0.99 0.97
CA GLN A 47 -14.70 0.15 1.87
C GLN A 47 -13.86 -0.89 2.62
N VAL A 48 -12.65 -1.17 2.13
CA VAL A 48 -11.79 -2.25 2.65
C VAL A 48 -10.56 -1.69 3.35
N VAL A 49 -10.00 -0.60 2.82
CA VAL A 49 -8.85 0.11 3.41
C VAL A 49 -9.38 1.33 4.13
N THR A 50 -9.77 1.14 5.39
CA THR A 50 -10.27 2.20 6.26
C THR A 50 -9.45 2.24 7.54
N TRP A 51 -9.19 3.46 8.00
CA TRP A 51 -8.59 3.65 9.31
C TRP A 51 -9.57 3.19 10.40
N PRO A 52 -9.11 2.39 11.39
CA PRO A 52 -9.95 1.92 12.47
C PRO A 52 -10.50 3.07 13.32
N ASP A 53 -11.70 2.90 13.86
CA ASP A 53 -12.26 3.83 14.85
C ASP A 53 -11.65 3.62 16.24
N ALA A 54 -12.07 4.41 17.23
CA ALA A 54 -11.51 4.37 18.57
C ALA A 54 -11.69 3.02 19.28
N ASP A 55 -12.84 2.37 19.07
CA ASP A 55 -13.15 1.08 19.68
C ASP A 55 -12.32 -0.03 19.01
N GLU A 56 -12.26 -0.03 17.67
CA GLU A 56 -11.44 -0.96 16.90
C GLU A 56 -9.94 -0.78 17.16
N CYS A 57 -9.46 0.46 17.31
CA CYS A 57 -8.08 0.74 17.73
C CYS A 57 -7.76 0.12 19.10
N ALA A 58 -8.69 0.20 20.06
CA ALA A 58 -8.51 -0.38 21.39
C ALA A 58 -8.46 -1.92 21.32
N GLU A 59 -9.29 -2.53 20.47
CA GLU A 59 -9.25 -3.97 20.23
C GLU A 59 -7.95 -4.42 19.55
N ILE A 60 -7.52 -3.73 18.50
CA ILE A 60 -6.23 -4.00 17.82
C ILE A 60 -5.08 -3.91 18.82
N SER A 61 -5.06 -2.84 19.63
CA SER A 61 -4.00 -2.69 20.63
C SER A 61 -4.00 -3.78 21.68
N ALA A 62 -5.17 -4.26 22.13
CA ALA A 62 -5.24 -5.35 23.08
C ALA A 62 -4.71 -6.66 22.48
N ARG A 63 -5.02 -6.94 21.21
CA ARG A 63 -4.52 -8.13 20.50
C ARG A 63 -3.01 -8.07 20.26
N ILE A 64 -2.48 -6.92 19.84
CA ILE A 64 -1.04 -6.73 19.67
C ILE A 64 -0.32 -6.89 21.01
N GLU A 65 -0.84 -6.31 22.09
CA GLU A 65 -0.26 -6.45 23.43
C GLU A 65 -0.21 -7.93 23.88
N ASP A 66 -1.27 -8.72 23.64
CA ASP A 66 -1.31 -10.14 24.02
C ASP A 66 -0.24 -10.98 23.31
N VAL A 67 0.02 -10.71 22.03
CA VAL A 67 0.96 -11.49 21.22
C VAL A 67 2.41 -11.03 21.38
N SER A 68 2.64 -9.72 21.48
CA SER A 68 3.98 -9.12 21.38
C SER A 68 4.44 -8.37 22.63
N GLY A 69 3.52 -7.99 23.52
CA GLY A 69 3.78 -7.14 24.68
C GLY A 69 3.83 -5.63 24.38
N PHE A 70 3.62 -5.20 23.13
CA PHE A 70 3.58 -3.78 22.78
C PHE A 70 2.24 -3.14 23.14
N ARG A 71 2.18 -2.51 24.32
CA ARG A 71 1.00 -1.77 24.80
C ARG A 71 0.70 -0.57 23.91
N GLN A 72 -0.58 -0.27 23.68
CA GLN A 72 -1.04 0.90 22.90
C GLN A 72 -0.56 0.92 21.43
N CYS A 73 0.03 -0.16 20.93
CA CYS A 73 0.38 -0.27 19.52
C CYS A 73 -0.87 -0.57 18.70
N ILE A 74 -1.16 0.20 17.64
CA ILE A 74 -2.35 0.02 16.80
C ILE A 74 -2.03 -0.48 15.38
N GLY A 75 -0.77 -0.81 15.10
CA GLY A 75 -0.34 -1.33 13.80
C GLY A 75 1.13 -1.13 13.53
N LEU A 76 1.55 -1.61 12.36
CA LEU A 76 2.92 -1.52 11.86
C LEU A 76 2.95 -0.74 10.55
N VAL A 77 3.93 0.15 10.38
CA VAL A 77 4.14 0.91 9.15
C VAL A 77 5.44 0.47 8.49
N ASP A 78 5.37 0.29 7.17
CA ASP A 78 6.56 0.09 6.35
C ASP A 78 6.49 0.85 5.03
N GLY A 79 7.67 1.18 4.50
CA GLY A 79 7.87 1.72 3.17
C GLY A 79 7.80 0.61 2.12
N THR A 80 6.98 0.79 1.09
CA THR A 80 6.84 -0.17 0.00
C THR A 80 7.12 0.49 -1.34
N LEU A 81 7.91 -0.20 -2.19
CA LEU A 81 8.16 0.19 -3.57
C LEU A 81 7.29 -0.62 -4.53
N PHE A 82 6.43 0.07 -5.28
CA PHE A 82 5.62 -0.53 -6.34
C PHE A 82 6.33 -0.35 -7.69
N PRO A 83 6.74 -1.45 -8.36
CA PRO A 83 7.37 -1.38 -9.67
C PRO A 83 6.36 -0.98 -10.74
N PHE A 84 6.78 -0.13 -11.66
CA PHE A 84 6.10 0.11 -12.92
C PHE A 84 6.85 -0.55 -14.07
N THR A 85 6.12 -1.29 -14.89
CA THR A 85 6.63 -1.89 -16.12
C THR A 85 6.95 -0.83 -17.17
N GLU A 86 6.16 0.24 -17.21
CA GLU A 86 6.28 1.32 -18.19
C GLU A 86 6.55 2.66 -17.50
N LYS A 87 7.14 3.58 -18.26
CA LYS A 87 7.33 4.96 -17.82
C LYS A 87 5.95 5.62 -17.59
N PRO A 88 5.69 6.23 -16.42
CA PRO A 88 4.51 7.06 -16.25
C PRO A 88 4.45 8.17 -17.31
N GLU A 89 3.28 8.38 -17.91
CA GLU A 89 3.08 9.42 -18.93
C GLU A 89 3.37 10.83 -18.38
N ARG A 90 3.05 11.05 -17.10
CA ARG A 90 3.28 12.31 -16.38
C ARG A 90 4.49 12.15 -15.47
N ASP A 91 5.40 13.13 -15.53
CA ASP A 91 6.58 13.25 -14.66
C ASP A 91 7.47 12.00 -14.59
N GLY A 92 7.44 11.13 -15.61
CA GLY A 92 8.14 9.84 -15.58
C GLY A 92 9.67 9.92 -15.42
N ALA A 93 10.29 11.11 -15.53
CA ALA A 93 11.70 11.29 -15.19
C ALA A 93 11.93 11.18 -13.67
N ASP A 94 10.98 11.64 -12.86
CA ASP A 94 11.08 11.67 -11.40
C ASP A 94 10.91 10.26 -10.80
N TYR A 95 10.18 9.39 -11.50
CA TYR A 95 10.01 7.98 -11.13
C TYR A 95 11.15 7.08 -11.62
N SER A 96 12.11 7.62 -12.39
CA SER A 96 13.17 6.84 -13.04
C SER A 96 14.30 6.49 -12.05
N SER A 97 14.61 5.20 -11.92
CA SER A 97 15.83 4.75 -11.23
C SER A 97 17.02 4.59 -12.19
N GLN A 98 18.24 4.57 -11.65
CA GLN A 98 19.48 4.31 -12.40
C GLN A 98 19.50 2.93 -13.10
N LYS A 99 18.56 2.02 -12.78
CA LYS A 99 18.43 0.69 -13.37
C LYS A 99 17.37 0.59 -14.48
N ALA A 100 16.92 1.72 -15.02
CA ALA A 100 15.88 1.79 -16.06
C ALA A 100 14.52 1.20 -15.63
N CYS A 101 14.26 1.10 -14.32
CA CYS A 101 12.97 0.73 -13.76
C CYS A 101 12.31 1.97 -13.14
N TYR A 102 10.99 2.06 -13.26
CA TYR A 102 10.18 3.10 -12.64
C TYR A 102 9.56 2.57 -11.36
N TRP A 103 9.62 3.34 -10.27
CA TRP A 103 9.13 2.90 -8.96
C TRP A 103 8.26 3.98 -8.34
N LEU A 104 7.16 3.57 -7.75
CA LEU A 104 6.31 4.39 -6.90
C LEU A 104 6.59 4.02 -5.44
N ALA A 105 6.95 4.97 -4.60
CA ALA A 105 7.03 4.77 -3.16
C ALA A 105 5.67 4.99 -2.52
N GLY A 106 5.39 4.21 -1.48
CA GLY A 106 4.27 4.43 -0.59
C GLY A 106 4.53 3.91 0.82
N LEU A 107 3.69 4.33 1.77
CA LEU A 107 3.62 3.79 3.12
C LEU A 107 2.36 2.94 3.25
N VAL A 108 2.51 1.79 3.90
CA VAL A 108 1.41 0.88 4.20
C VAL A 108 1.35 0.69 5.71
N VAL A 109 0.17 0.84 6.29
CA VAL A 109 -0.08 0.46 7.69
C VAL A 109 -0.89 -0.82 7.70
N CYS A 110 -0.42 -1.81 8.45
CA CYS A 110 -1.11 -3.07 8.67
C CYS A 110 -1.42 -3.28 10.16
N ASP A 111 -2.54 -3.95 10.45
CA ASP A 111 -2.85 -4.44 11.79
C ASP A 111 -2.28 -5.85 12.07
N ASP A 112 -2.59 -6.39 13.24
CA ASP A 112 -2.17 -7.73 13.69
C ASP A 112 -2.71 -8.89 12.85
N HIS A 113 -3.73 -8.63 12.02
CA HIS A 113 -4.31 -9.61 11.10
C HIS A 113 -3.85 -9.40 9.67
N GLU A 114 -2.74 -8.68 9.46
CA GLU A 114 -2.17 -8.37 8.14
C GLU A 114 -3.15 -7.57 7.25
N SER A 115 -4.16 -6.93 7.84
CA SER A 115 -5.13 -6.13 7.09
C SER A 115 -4.57 -4.73 6.86
N ILE A 116 -4.61 -4.27 5.62
CA ILE A 116 -4.15 -2.92 5.26
C ILE A 116 -5.16 -1.89 5.78
N ARG A 117 -4.73 -1.05 6.71
CA ARG A 117 -5.55 0.00 7.35
C ARG A 117 -5.35 1.37 6.76
N TYR A 118 -4.18 1.62 6.19
CA TYR A 118 -3.85 2.89 5.58
C TYR A 118 -2.84 2.69 4.47
N LEU A 119 -3.03 3.45 3.38
CA LEU A 119 -2.17 3.43 2.22
C LEU A 119 -1.89 4.86 1.77
N TYR A 120 -0.63 5.26 1.80
CA TYR A 120 -0.20 6.57 1.31
C TYR A 120 0.79 6.38 0.17
N THR A 121 0.40 6.74 -1.05
CA THR A 121 1.21 6.51 -2.27
C THR A 121 1.33 7.79 -3.08
N GLY A 122 1.95 7.72 -4.28
CA GLY A 122 2.09 8.88 -5.16
C GLY A 122 3.48 9.52 -5.15
N TRP A 123 4.44 8.93 -4.45
CA TRP A 123 5.80 9.46 -4.36
C TRP A 123 6.75 8.78 -5.36
N ALA A 124 7.72 9.52 -5.86
CA ALA A 124 8.82 8.93 -6.63
C ALA A 124 9.53 7.87 -5.81
N GLY A 125 9.88 6.73 -6.40
CA GLY A 125 10.51 5.61 -5.68
C GLY A 125 11.91 5.89 -5.12
N CYS A 126 12.50 7.05 -5.40
CA CYS A 126 13.72 7.53 -4.77
C CYS A 126 13.46 8.35 -3.49
N ALA A 127 12.20 8.65 -3.17
CA ALA A 127 11.83 9.35 -1.96
C ALA A 127 12.06 8.44 -0.74
N HIS A 128 12.73 8.99 0.28
CA HIS A 128 12.95 8.29 1.54
C HIS A 128 11.64 8.13 2.33
N ASP A 129 11.45 7.00 3.01
CA ASP A 129 10.25 6.71 3.77
C ASP A 129 9.97 7.74 4.87
N ALA A 130 11.02 8.25 5.53
CA ALA A 130 10.92 9.35 6.49
C ALA A 130 10.28 10.61 5.87
N ARG A 131 10.52 10.88 4.58
CA ARG A 131 9.88 12.00 3.87
C ARG A 131 8.41 11.71 3.61
N LEU A 132 8.06 10.48 3.23
CA LEU A 132 6.66 10.10 3.06
C LEU A 132 5.91 10.24 4.39
N MET A 133 6.50 9.76 5.49
CA MET A 133 5.91 9.81 6.82
C MET A 133 5.63 11.25 7.24
N ALA A 134 6.61 12.15 7.05
CA ALA A 134 6.47 13.57 7.39
C ALA A 134 5.37 14.31 6.60
N ASN A 135 4.90 13.77 5.48
CA ASN A 135 3.90 14.40 4.61
C ASN A 135 2.56 13.64 4.57
N CYS A 136 2.43 12.54 5.31
CA CYS A 136 1.21 11.73 5.33
C CYS A 136 0.26 12.18 6.45
N GLU A 137 -1.02 11.78 6.36
CA GLU A 137 -2.05 12.17 7.33
C GLU A 137 -1.78 11.66 8.74
N LEU A 138 -1.06 10.53 8.87
CA LEU A 138 -0.62 10.01 10.16
C LEU A 138 0.22 11.04 10.94
N GLN A 139 1.01 11.86 10.24
CA GLN A 139 1.83 12.90 10.86
C GLN A 139 1.15 14.27 10.87
N LEU A 140 0.42 14.60 9.81
CA LEU A 140 -0.20 15.92 9.66
C LEU A 140 -1.48 16.07 10.51
N CYS A 141 -2.19 14.97 10.76
CA CYS A 141 -3.49 14.92 11.44
C CYS A 141 -3.46 13.99 12.67
N GLN A 142 -2.36 14.00 13.45
CA GLN A 142 -2.16 13.10 14.60
C GLN A 142 -3.34 13.06 15.59
N VAL A 143 -4.00 14.20 15.83
CA VAL A 143 -5.13 14.31 16.77
C VAL A 143 -6.39 13.58 16.28
N GLU A 144 -6.55 13.46 14.96
CA GLU A 144 -7.68 12.76 14.34
C GLU A 144 -7.38 11.27 14.16
N MET A 145 -6.11 10.92 13.90
CA MET A 145 -5.68 9.54 13.62
C MET A 145 -5.42 8.72 14.88
N PHE A 146 -4.99 9.33 15.98
CA PHE A 146 -4.58 8.63 17.19
C PHE A 146 -5.39 9.05 18.43
N HIS A 147 -5.71 8.08 19.28
CA HIS A 147 -6.40 8.34 20.55
C HIS A 147 -5.47 8.05 21.74
N GLY A 148 -5.36 9.02 22.66
CA GLY A 148 -4.56 8.85 23.88
C GLY A 148 -3.06 8.72 23.60
N ASP A 149 -2.46 7.61 24.04
CA ASP A 149 -1.04 7.29 23.90
C ASP A 149 -0.79 6.17 22.88
N GLN A 150 -1.71 6.03 21.92
CA GLN A 150 -1.58 5.08 20.81
C GLN A 150 -0.42 5.45 19.87
N TYR A 151 0.26 4.43 19.34
CA TYR A 151 1.33 4.60 18.38
C TYR A 151 1.39 3.45 17.37
N LEU A 152 2.16 3.65 16.30
CA LEU A 152 2.51 2.65 15.32
C LEU A 152 3.95 2.19 15.51
N LEU A 153 4.21 0.91 15.26
CA LEU A 153 5.58 0.40 15.14
C LEU A 153 6.11 0.69 13.75
N VAL A 154 7.35 1.16 13.67
CA VAL A 154 8.01 1.56 12.42
C VAL A 154 9.42 0.96 12.36
N ASP A 155 9.95 0.77 11.16
CA ASP A 155 11.37 0.42 10.99
C ASP A 155 12.28 1.55 11.52
N SER A 156 13.51 1.20 11.86
CA SER A 156 14.61 2.09 12.25
C SER A 156 14.93 3.20 11.23
N GLY A 157 14.48 3.07 9.97
CA GLY A 157 14.60 4.09 8.94
C GLY A 157 13.70 5.33 9.16
N PHE A 158 12.73 5.24 10.08
CA PHE A 158 11.82 6.33 10.42
C PHE A 158 12.30 7.13 11.64
N ALA A 159 11.89 8.39 11.74
CA ALA A 159 12.17 9.21 12.91
C ALA A 159 11.16 8.88 14.03
N PRO A 160 11.61 8.47 15.23
CA PRO A 160 10.71 8.17 16.33
C PRO A 160 10.05 9.46 16.85
N ASP A 161 8.79 9.37 17.24
CA ASP A 161 8.05 10.44 17.88
C ASP A 161 7.03 9.89 18.89
N ARG A 162 6.02 10.69 19.26
CA ARG A 162 4.99 10.26 20.22
C ARG A 162 4.12 9.12 19.67
N ASN A 163 3.82 9.13 18.37
CA ASN A 163 2.89 8.22 17.72
C ASN A 163 3.59 7.21 16.79
N CYS A 164 4.92 7.26 16.66
CA CYS A 164 5.76 6.31 15.92
C CYS A 164 6.90 5.80 16.79
N SER A 165 6.97 4.48 17.03
CA SER A 165 8.00 3.82 17.83
C SER A 165 8.81 2.83 17.01
N CYS A 166 10.14 2.89 17.09
CA CYS A 166 11.03 2.00 16.33
C CYS A 166 11.20 0.64 17.01
N ILE A 167 11.17 -0.44 16.23
CA ILE A 167 11.52 -1.81 16.67
C ILE A 167 13.01 -2.14 16.50
#